data_AF-A0A7W1J0H0-F1
#
_entry.id   AF-A0A7W1J0H0-F1
#
_cell.length_a   1.000
_cell.length_b   1.000
_cell.length_c   1.000
_cell.angle_alpha   90.00
_cell.angle_beta   90.00
_cell.angle_gamma   90.00
#
_symmetry.space_group_name_H-M   'P 1'
#
loop_
_entity.id
_entity.type
_entity.pdbx_description
1 polymer ?
#
loop_
_entity_poly.entity_id
_entity_poly.type
_entity_poly.pdbx_seq_one_letter_code
_entity_poly.pdbx_strand_id
1 'polypeptide(L)'
;MPIDALTIANYRSIRELRLPLGGITVLLGANGCGKSNCYRAGRLLHAAAAGSRTQVLLTTHATSLGETLAADVGAVIHRLQRDDKGRTVLAG
;
A
#
# COMPACT_ATOMS: atom_id res chain seq x y z
N MET A 1 -19.96 5.37 -12.74
CA MET A 1 -19.45 6.66 -12.19
C MET A 1 -17.94 6.70 -12.45
N PRO A 2 -17.39 7.75 -13.09
CA PRO A 2 -15.96 7.84 -13.35
C PRO A 2 -15.17 8.10 -12.05
N ILE A 3 -13.90 7.67 -12.02
CA ILE A 3 -12.96 7.98 -10.94
C ILE A 3 -12.41 9.39 -11.19
N ASP A 4 -12.53 10.28 -10.22
CA ASP A 4 -12.16 11.70 -10.32
C ASP A 4 -10.76 12.02 -9.76
N ALA A 5 -10.26 11.19 -8.84
CA ALA A 5 -8.92 11.32 -8.28
C ALA A 5 -8.38 9.99 -7.73
N LEU A 6 -7.06 9.90 -7.64
CA LEU A 6 -6.33 8.86 -6.92
C LEU A 6 -5.55 9.50 -5.76
N THR A 7 -5.85 9.10 -4.53
CA THR A 7 -5.08 9.48 -3.34
C THR A 7 -4.14 8.35 -2.94
N ILE A 8 -2.85 8.66 -2.77
CA ILE A 8 -1.80 7.71 -2.43
C ILE A 8 -1.11 8.20 -1.15
N ALA A 9 -1.02 7.33 -0.15
CA ALA A 9 -0.29 7.59 1.08
C ALA A 9 0.60 6.39 1.43
N ASN A 10 1.82 6.67 1.91
CA ASN A 10 2.79 5.67 2.39
C ASN A 10 3.00 4.48 1.43
N TYR A 11 3.00 4.74 0.12
CA TYR A 11 3.18 3.72 -0.91
C TYR A 11 4.53 3.87 -1.59
N ARG A 12 5.45 2.95 -1.27
CA ARG A 12 6.85 2.98 -1.76
C ARG A 12 7.48 4.35 -1.47
N SER A 13 7.91 5.09 -2.49
CA SER A 13 8.53 6.42 -2.32
C SER A 13 7.53 7.56 -2.17
N ILE A 14 6.21 7.31 -2.31
CA ILE A 14 5.19 8.35 -2.22
C ILE A 14 4.72 8.43 -0.76
N ARG A 15 5.06 9.53 -0.08
CA ARG A 15 4.58 9.80 1.28
C ARG A 15 3.10 10.17 1.28
N GLU A 16 2.74 11.13 0.44
CA GLU A 16 1.37 11.63 0.27
C GLU A 16 1.24 12.30 -1.11
N LEU A 17 0.20 11.96 -1.86
CA LEU A 17 -0.11 12.55 -3.17
C LEU A 17 -1.60 12.40 -3.47
N ARG A 18 -2.25 13.49 -3.90
CA ARG A 18 -3.57 13.45 -4.54
C ARG A 18 -3.41 13.76 -6.03
N LEU A 19 -3.85 12.85 -6.88
CA LEU A 19 -3.75 12.95 -8.33
C LEU A 19 -5.16 13.07 -8.93
N PRO A 20 -5.62 14.26 -9.34
CA PRO A 20 -6.84 14.41 -10.12
C PRO A 20 -6.75 13.61 -11.42
N LEU A 21 -7.83 12.98 -11.83
CA LEU A 21 -7.91 12.14 -13.03
C LEU A 21 -8.89 12.73 -14.03
N GLY A 22 -8.51 12.72 -15.31
CA GLY A 22 -9.39 12.94 -16.45
C GLY A 22 -9.50 11.70 -17.32
N GLY A 23 -10.25 11.79 -18.43
CA GLY A 23 -10.35 10.69 -19.40
C GLY A 23 -8.99 10.21 -19.93
N ILE A 24 -8.00 11.12 -19.96
CA ILE A 24 -6.58 10.81 -20.16
C ILE A 24 -5.78 11.58 -19.10
N THR A 25 -4.88 10.89 -18.40
CA THR A 25 -3.98 11.49 -17.40
C THR A 25 -2.54 11.14 -17.76
N VAL A 26 -1.68 12.16 -17.96
CA VAL A 26 -0.27 11.99 -18.34
C VAL A 26 0.63 12.40 -17.18
N LEU A 27 1.58 11.55 -16.80
CA LEU A 27 2.55 11.83 -15.74
C LEU A 27 3.92 12.21 -16.34
N LEU A 28 4.37 13.44 -16.09
CA LEU A 28 5.67 13.96 -16.53
C LEU A 28 6.58 14.24 -15.34
N GLY A 29 7.90 14.23 -15.56
CA GLY A 29 8.89 14.58 -14.53
C GLY A 29 10.21 13.81 -14.67
N ALA A 30 11.20 14.17 -13.88
CA ALA A 30 12.53 13.56 -13.88
C ALA A 30 12.52 12.05 -13.57
N ASN A 31 13.59 11.34 -13.93
CA ASN A 31 13.77 9.95 -13.50
C ASN A 31 13.82 9.88 -11.97
N GLY A 32 13.20 8.86 -11.39
CA GLY A 32 13.13 8.70 -9.93
C GLY A 32 12.07 9.53 -9.21
N CYS A 33 11.35 10.47 -9.86
CA CYS A 33 10.37 11.32 -9.18
C CYS A 33 9.06 10.62 -8.75
N GLY A 34 8.93 9.31 -8.96
CA GLY A 34 7.78 8.53 -8.48
C GLY A 34 6.67 8.22 -9.50
N LYS A 35 6.81 8.61 -10.78
CA LYS A 35 5.81 8.29 -11.85
C LYS A 35 5.40 6.81 -11.88
N SER A 36 6.38 5.90 -11.84
CA SER A 36 6.12 4.45 -11.84
C SER A 36 5.41 4.00 -10.56
N ASN A 37 5.59 4.68 -9.44
CA ASN A 37 4.89 4.37 -8.19
C ASN A 37 3.43 4.83 -8.26
N CYS A 38 3.13 5.98 -8.88
CA CYS A 38 1.74 6.40 -9.14
C CYS A 38 1.00 5.38 -10.01
N TYR A 39 1.61 4.96 -11.13
CA TYR A 39 1.03 3.92 -12.00
C TYR A 39 0.81 2.59 -11.26
N ARG A 40 1.78 2.16 -10.45
CA ARG A 40 1.66 0.91 -9.65
C ARG A 40 0.57 1.01 -8.58
N ALA A 41 0.37 2.16 -7.96
CA ALA A 41 -0.72 2.37 -7.00
C ALA A 41 -2.09 2.29 -7.70
N GLY A 42 -2.27 2.98 -8.84
CA GLY A 42 -3.50 2.88 -9.63
C GLY A 42 -3.77 1.47 -10.13
N ARG A 43 -2.72 0.74 -10.56
CA ARG A 43 -2.85 -0.66 -10.98
C ARG A 43 -3.20 -1.60 -9.82
N LEU A 44 -2.66 -1.36 -8.62
CA LEU A 44 -3.03 -2.10 -7.41
C LEU A 44 -4.50 -1.87 -7.08
N LEU A 45 -4.97 -0.62 -7.11
CA LEU A 45 -6.38 -0.28 -6.89
C LEU A 45 -7.30 -0.94 -7.93
N HIS A 46 -6.90 -0.91 -9.21
CA HIS A 46 -7.67 -1.55 -10.27
C HIS A 46 -7.73 -3.07 -10.10
N ALA A 47 -6.59 -3.72 -9.83
CA ALA A 47 -6.55 -5.14 -9.50
C ALA A 47 -7.43 -5.44 -8.28
N ALA A 48 -7.49 -4.50 -7.33
CA ALA A 48 -8.27 -4.67 -6.13
C ALA A 48 -9.79 -4.57 -6.35
N ALA A 49 -10.19 -3.70 -7.27
CA ALA A 49 -11.58 -3.53 -7.68
C ALA A 49 -12.04 -4.62 -8.67
N ALA A 50 -11.12 -5.16 -9.49
CA ALA A 50 -11.42 -6.15 -10.51
C ALA A 50 -11.39 -7.59 -9.98
N GLY A 51 -10.65 -7.87 -8.90
CA GLY A 51 -10.58 -9.19 -8.27
C GLY A 51 -11.63 -9.34 -7.16
N SER A 52 -12.13 -10.57 -6.96
CA SER A 52 -12.96 -10.92 -5.79
C SER A 52 -12.19 -10.91 -4.47
N ARG A 53 -10.85 -10.77 -4.51
CA ARG A 53 -9.99 -10.70 -3.33
C ARG A 53 -8.66 -10.00 -3.64
N THR A 54 -8.34 -8.99 -2.84
CA THR A 54 -7.06 -8.29 -2.85
C THR A 54 -6.34 -8.57 -1.56
N GLN A 55 -5.10 -9.06 -1.63
CA GLN A 55 -4.27 -9.21 -0.45
C GLN A 55 -3.34 -8.00 -0.33
N VAL A 56 -3.44 -7.30 0.80
CA VAL A 56 -2.56 -6.19 1.17
C VAL A 56 -1.69 -6.66 2.34
N LEU A 57 -0.37 -6.53 2.20
CA LEU A 57 0.59 -6.82 3.26
C LEU A 57 1.21 -5.51 3.75
N LEU A 58 1.03 -5.21 5.04
CA LEU A 58 1.55 -4.00 5.68
C LEU A 58 2.64 -4.39 6.69
N THR A 59 3.82 -3.77 6.59
CA THR A 59 4.90 -3.95 7.55
C THR A 59 5.09 -2.68 8.36
N THR A 60 4.97 -2.78 9.68
CA THR A 60 5.13 -1.64 10.60
C THR A 60 5.80 -2.10 11.89
N HIS A 61 6.57 -1.21 12.50
CA HIS A 61 7.08 -1.39 13.86
C HIS A 61 6.10 -0.82 14.91
N ALA A 62 5.10 -0.05 14.48
CA ALA A 62 4.10 0.55 15.37
C ALA A 62 3.03 -0.48 15.74
N THR A 63 3.12 -1.01 16.96
CA THR A 63 2.16 -1.99 17.49
C THR A 63 0.74 -1.42 17.51
N SER A 64 0.57 -0.16 17.90
CA SER A 64 -0.75 0.52 17.94
C SER A 64 -1.45 0.53 16.58
N LEU A 65 -0.73 0.82 15.49
CA LEU A 65 -1.29 0.79 14.15
C LEU A 65 -1.77 -0.62 13.76
N GLY A 66 -0.99 -1.65 14.09
CA GLY A 66 -1.36 -3.04 13.85
C GLY A 66 -2.65 -3.43 14.58
N GLU A 67 -2.75 -3.07 15.85
CA GLU A 67 -3.93 -3.33 16.70
C GLU A 67 -5.17 -2.60 16.18
N THR A 68 -5.05 -1.32 15.80
CA THR A 68 -6.15 -0.57 15.17
C THR A 68 -6.63 -1.23 13.88
N LEU A 69 -5.73 -1.67 13.00
CA LEU A 69 -6.12 -2.33 11.75
C LEU A 69 -6.79 -3.70 11.99
N ALA A 70 -6.36 -4.44 13.01
CA ALA A 70 -7.01 -5.69 13.38
C ALA A 70 -8.44 -5.46 13.88
N ALA A 71 -8.64 -4.44 14.71
CA ALA A 71 -9.95 -4.09 15.24
C ALA A 71 -10.90 -3.54 14.16
N ASP A 72 -10.42 -2.62 13.32
CA ASP A 72 -11.29 -1.84 12.43
C ASP A 72 -11.59 -2.54 11.11
N VAL A 73 -10.61 -3.28 10.56
CA VAL A 73 -10.72 -3.89 9.23
C VAL A 73 -10.48 -5.40 9.24
N GLY A 74 -10.38 -6.01 10.42
CA GLY A 74 -10.16 -7.45 10.56
C GLY A 74 -8.80 -7.90 10.04
N ALA A 75 -7.79 -7.02 10.07
CA ALA A 75 -6.45 -7.37 9.63
C ALA A 75 -5.85 -8.50 10.49
N VAL A 76 -5.25 -9.50 9.84
CA VAL A 76 -4.50 -10.55 10.53
C VAL A 76 -3.11 -10.01 10.88
N ILE A 77 -2.80 -10.00 12.18
CA ILE A 77 -1.48 -9.59 12.66
C ILE A 77 -0.56 -10.81 12.73
N HIS A 78 0.57 -10.72 12.02
CA HIS A 78 1.70 -11.64 12.19
C HIS A 78 2.86 -10.87 12.80
N ARG A 79 3.26 -11.22 14.03
CA ARG A 79 4.46 -10.67 14.66
C ARG A 79 5.69 -11.43 14.15
N LEU A 80 6.74 -10.71 13.77
CA LEU A 80 7.99 -11.29 13.28
C LEU A 80 9.11 -11.04 14.29
N GLN A 81 9.98 -12.03 14.48
CA GLN A 81 11.17 -11.95 15.33
C GLN A 81 12.37 -12.62 14.65
N ARG A 82 13.57 -12.42 15.21
CA ARG A 82 14.77 -13.15 14.81
C ARG A 82 14.98 -14.32 15.78
N ASP A 83 15.25 -15.51 15.26
CA ASP A 83 15.66 -16.64 16.09
C ASP A 83 17.17 -16.57 16.44
N ASP A 84 17.64 -17.55 17.22
CA ASP A 84 19.03 -17.74 17.63
C ASP A 84 20.02 -17.88 16.45
N LYS A 85 19.51 -18.25 15.28
CA LYS A 85 20.27 -18.40 14.03
C LYS A 85 20.13 -17.18 13.10
N GLY A 86 19.49 -16.10 13.56
CA GLY A 86 19.31 -14.85 12.80
C GLY A 86 18.24 -14.92 11.70
N ARG A 87 17.41 -15.96 11.65
CA ARG A 87 16.34 -16.13 10.66
C ARG A 87 15.08 -15.38 11.09
N THR A 88 14.32 -14.85 10.14
CA THR A 88 13.01 -14.25 10.42
C THR A 88 11.99 -15.37 10.66
N VAL A 89 11.35 -15.37 11.83
CA VAL A 89 10.32 -16.34 12.21
C VAL A 89 9.09 -15.60 12.76
N LEU A 90 7.93 -16.27 12.76
CA LEU A 90 6.77 -15.76 13.49
C LEU A 90 7.08 -15.78 15.00
N ALA A 91 6.74 -14.70 15.69
CA ALA A 91 6.73 -14.72 17.15
C ALA A 91 5.54 -15.57 17.60
N GLY A 92 5.81 -16.55 18.47
CA GLY A 92 4.80 -17.41 19.09
C GLY A 92 3.97 -16.68 20.13
#